data_AF-A0A815WUB8-F1
#
_entry.id   AF-A0A815WUB8-F1
#
_cell.length_a   1.000
_cell.length_b   1.000
_cell.length_c   1.000
_cell.angle_alpha   90.00
_cell.angle_beta   90.00
_cell.angle_gamma   90.00
#
_symmetry.space_group_name_H-M   'P 1'
#
loop_
_entity.id
_entity.type
_entity.pdbx_description
1 polymer ?
#
loop_
_entity_poly.entity_id
_entity_poly.type
_entity_poly.pdbx_seq_one_letter_code
_entity_poly.pdbx_strand_id
1 'polypeptide(L)' 'MLHVFLDDPNTSLANPWIWSIEQVIGWLQQNNFQAYIDKFRDEKIDGATLLSDGLDDSILKELMPPVKQRVLFKEALIKL' A
#
# COMPACT_ATOMS: atom_id res chain seq x y z
N MET A 1 19.14 -2.47 32.02
CA MET A 1 17.88 -1.75 31.82
C MET A 1 17.66 -1.67 30.33
N LEU A 2 17.02 -2.70 29.76
CA LEU A 2 16.91 -2.86 28.31
C LEU A 2 15.74 -2.00 27.83
N HIS A 3 16.00 -1.11 26.87
CA HIS A 3 14.98 -0.44 26.08
C HIS A 3 14.15 -1.51 25.36
N VAL A 4 12.98 -1.81 25.90
CA VAL A 4 12.00 -2.64 25.21
C VAL A 4 11.36 -1.74 24.16
N PHE A 5 11.79 -1.89 22.91
CA PHE A 5 11.11 -1.33 21.74
C PHE A 5 9.70 -1.91 21.72
N LEU A 6 8.74 -1.20 22.30
CA LEU A 6 7.33 -1.37 22.00
C LEU A 6 7.14 -0.79 20.60
N ASP A 7 7.36 -1.62 19.58
CA ASP A 7 6.84 -1.51 18.21
C ASP A 7 7.56 -2.62 17.41
N ASP A 8 7.06 -3.86 17.51
CA ASP A 8 7.34 -4.85 16.48
C ASP A 8 6.37 -4.54 15.32
N PRO A 9 6.82 -3.93 14.20
CA PRO A 9 5.93 -3.44 13.14
C PRO A 9 5.24 -4.57 12.35
N ASN A 10 5.54 -5.85 12.65
CA ASN A 10 5.12 -6.97 11.84
C ASN A 10 3.74 -7.56 12.25
N THR A 11 3.18 -7.19 13.41
CA THR A 11 1.89 -7.74 13.87
C THR A 11 0.67 -7.06 13.23
N SER A 12 0.85 -5.88 12.64
CA SER A 12 -0.21 -5.10 12.00
C SER A 12 -0.39 -5.39 10.50
N LEU A 13 0.40 -6.31 9.93
CA LEU A 13 0.19 -6.80 8.56
C LEU A 13 -1.01 -7.76 8.41
N ALA A 14 -1.59 -8.22 9.53
CA ALA A 14 -2.69 -9.21 9.49
C ALA A 14 -4.02 -8.64 8.94
N ASN A 15 -4.20 -7.32 8.96
CA ASN A 15 -5.40 -6.69 8.43
C ASN A 15 -5.04 -5.42 7.63
N PRO A 16 -5.05 -5.49 6.28
CA PRO A 16 -4.67 -4.35 5.47
C PRO A 16 -5.64 -3.18 5.55
N TRP A 17 -6.87 -3.35 6.04
CA TRP A 17 -7.84 -2.26 6.22
C TRP A 17 -7.41 -1.21 7.26
N ILE A 18 -6.50 -1.56 8.17
CA ILE A 18 -6.02 -0.66 9.23
C ILE A 18 -4.58 -0.19 8.99
N TRP A 19 -4.03 -0.47 7.81
CA TRP A 19 -2.67 -0.03 7.49
C TRP A 19 -2.60 1.49 7.41
N SER A 20 -1.59 2.03 8.08
CA SER A 20 -1.11 3.39 7.86
C SER A 20 -0.48 3.54 6.48
N ILE A 21 -0.32 4.79 6.03
CA ILE A 21 0.36 5.14 4.78
C ILE A 21 1.77 4.51 4.73
N GLU A 22 2.51 4.50 5.83
CA GLU A 22 3.87 3.93 5.87
C GLU A 22 3.88 2.40 5.71
N GLN A 23 2.83 1.71 6.19
CA GLN A 23 2.68 0.28 5.96
C GLN A 23 2.29 -0.04 4.52
N VAL A 24 1.43 0.78 3.90
CA VAL A 24 1.13 0.69 2.46
C VAL A 24 2.41 0.91 1.64
N ILE A 25 3.23 1.90 2.00
CA ILE A 25 4.53 2.16 1.35
C ILE A 25 5.46 0.95 1.50
N GLY A 26 5.55 0.37 2.70
CA GLY A 26 6.32 -0.86 2.94
C GLY A 26 5.85 -2.00 2.03
N TRP A 27 4.54 -2.17 1.87
CA TRP A 27 3.98 -3.16 0.96
C TRP A 27 4.30 -2.85 -0.51
N LEU A 28 4.24 -1.59 -0.95
CA LEU A 28 4.65 -1.18 -2.30
C LEU A 28 6.12 -1.51 -2.58
N GLN A 29 7.02 -1.28 -1.61
CA GLN A 29 8.44 -1.62 -1.74
C GLN A 29 8.63 -3.13 -1.90
N GLN A 30 7.98 -3.94 -1.06
CA GLN A 30 8.08 -5.40 -1.11
C GLN A 30 7.54 -5.99 -2.42
N ASN A 31 6.57 -5.33 -3.05
CA ASN A 31 5.93 -5.79 -4.29
C ASN A 31 6.48 -5.12 -5.57
N ASN A 32 7.65 -4.47 -5.51
CA ASN A 32 8.31 -3.79 -6.64
C ASN A 32 7.54 -2.59 -7.24
N PHE A 33 6.69 -1.94 -6.45
CA PHE A 33 5.95 -0.73 -6.81
C PHE A 33 6.59 0.55 -6.27
N GLN A 34 7.88 0.51 -5.92
CA GLN A 34 8.61 1.63 -5.31
C GLN A 34 8.59 2.93 -6.11
N ALA A 35 8.45 2.85 -7.44
CA ALA A 35 8.34 4.02 -8.32
C ALA A 35 7.03 4.83 -8.11
N TYR A 36 6.07 4.28 -7.38
CA TYR A 36 4.77 4.90 -7.12
C TYR A 36 4.62 5.39 -5.67
N ILE A 37 5.64 5.19 -4.81
CA ILE A 37 5.58 5.54 -3.39
C ILE A 37 5.25 7.02 -3.19
N ASP A 38 5.93 7.92 -3.89
CA ASP A 38 5.74 9.36 -3.71
C ASP A 38 4.29 9.75 -4.01
N LYS A 39 3.70 9.20 -5.08
CA LYS A 39 2.29 9.43 -5.42
C LYS A 39 1.32 8.90 -4.37
N PHE A 40 1.55 7.68 -3.86
CA PHE A 40 0.69 7.11 -2.81
C PHE A 40 0.80 7.89 -1.50
N ARG A 41 1.99 8.44 -1.20
CA ARG A 41 2.20 9.32 -0.04
C ARG A 41 1.53 10.68 -0.22
N ASP A 42 1.67 11.30 -1.39
CA ASP A 42 1.09 12.61 -1.70
C ASP A 42 -0.43 12.57 -1.66
N GLU A 43 -1.03 11.51 -2.22
CA GLU A 43 -2.48 11.25 -2.19
C GLU A 43 -2.95 10.63 -0.87
N LYS A 44 -2.04 10.40 0.08
CA LYS A 44 -2.32 9.87 1.43
C LYS A 44 -3.10 8.56 1.41
N ILE A 45 -2.73 7.66 0.50
CA ILE A 45 -3.37 6.35 0.35
C ILE A 45 -2.98 5.45 1.52
N ASP A 46 -3.92 5.25 2.43
CA ASP A 46 -3.83 4.30 3.54
C ASP A 46 -4.45 2.95 3.16
N GLY A 47 -4.42 1.98 4.08
CA GLY A 47 -4.93 0.63 3.86
C GLY A 47 -6.42 0.56 3.55
N ALA A 48 -7.22 1.40 4.21
CA ALA A 48 -8.66 1.48 3.96
C ALA A 48 -8.93 2.01 2.55
N THR A 49 -8.20 3.05 2.12
CA THR A 49 -8.30 3.63 0.77
C THR A 49 -7.79 2.66 -0.29
N LEU A 50 -6.71 1.93 0.01
CA LEU A 50 -6.11 0.92 -0.86
C LEU A 50 -7.09 -0.22 -1.21
N LEU A 51 -7.88 -0.67 -0.22
CA LEU A 51 -8.83 -1.77 -0.35
C LEU A 51 -10.27 -1.32 -0.62
N SER A 52 -10.54 -0.02 -0.55
CA SER A 52 -11.87 0.52 -0.84
C SER A 52 -12.20 0.32 -2.32
N ASP A 53 -13.47 0.04 -2.61
CA ASP A 53 -14.04 0.12 -3.96
C ASP A 53 -13.88 1.52 -4.59
N GLY A 54 -13.51 2.52 -3.78
CA GLY A 54 -13.20 3.88 -4.23
C GLY A 54 -11.87 4.02 -4.97
N LEU A 55 -10.94 3.06 -4.91
CA LEU A 55 -9.73 3.08 -5.74
C LEU A 55 -10.05 2.57 -7.16
N ASP A 56 -10.86 3.35 -7.87
CA ASP A 56 -11.36 2.99 -9.18
C ASP A 56 -10.25 3.00 -10.26
N ASP A 57 -10.59 2.51 -11.46
CA ASP A 57 -9.64 2.46 -12.57
C ASP A 57 -9.13 3.84 -13.00
N SER A 58 -9.87 4.91 -12.71
CA SER A 58 -9.50 6.28 -13.05
C SER A 58 -8.40 6.77 -12.12
N ILE A 59 -8.59 6.65 -10.81
CA ILE A 59 -7.59 7.00 -9.78
C ILE A 59 -6.35 6.13 -9.95
N LEU A 60 -6.55 4.83 -10.17
CA LEU A 60 -5.42 3.92 -10.36
C LEU A 60 -4.64 4.24 -11.64
N LYS A 61 -5.28 4.79 -12.69
CA LYS A 61 -4.59 5.28 -13.89
C LYS A 61 -3.77 6.54 -13.61
N GLU A 62 -4.20 7.42 -12.72
CA GLU A 62 -3.44 8.61 -12.32
C GLU A 62 -2.24 8.24 -11.45
N LEU A 63 -2.46 7.37 -10.46
CA LEU A 63 -1.41 6.84 -9.58
C LEU A 63 -0.40 5.99 -10.37
N MET A 64 -0.89 5.08 -11.22
CA MET A 64 -0.12 4.08 -11.95
C MET A 64 -0.49 4.07 -13.45
N PRO A 65 0.04 5.01 -14.25
CA PRO A 65 -0.33 5.16 -15.67
C PRO A 65 -0.10 3.92 -16.56
N PRO A 66 0.94 3.09 -16.37
CA PRO A 66 1.12 1.89 -17.18
C PRO A 66 0.06 0.82 -16.86
N VAL A 67 -0.69 0.38 -17.88
CA VAL A 67 -1.72 -0.66 -17.75
C VAL A 67 -1.16 -1.94 -17.10
N LYS A 68 0.03 -2.36 -17.53
CA LYS A 68 0.70 -3.56 -17.00
C LYS A 68 0.90 -3.48 -15.48
N GLN A 69 1.26 -2.30 -14.97
CA GLN A 69 1.54 -2.11 -13.54
C GLN A 69 0.24 -2.12 -12.72
N ARG A 70 -0.86 -1.58 -13.27
CA ARG A 70 -2.19 -1.69 -12.63
C ARG A 70 -2.67 -3.12 -12.50
N VAL A 71 -2.46 -3.95 -13.53
CA VAL A 71 -2.83 -5.37 -13.48
C VAL A 71 -2.04 -6.10 -12.41
N LEU A 72 -0.70 -5.95 -12.40
CA LEU A 72 0.16 -6.55 -11.37
C LEU A 72 -0.20 -6.07 -9.95
N PHE A 73 -0.54 -4.79 -9.82
CA PHE A 73 -0.98 -4.22 -8.55
C PHE A 73 -2.28 -4.84 -8.05
N LYS A 74 -3.30 -4.94 -8.91
CA LYS A 74 -4.56 -5.61 -8.56
C LYS A 74 -4.35 -7.09 -8.22
N GLU A 75 -3.50 -7.79 -8.96
CA GLU A 75 -3.14 -9.17 -8.63
C GLU A 75 -2.43 -9.30 -7.28
N ALA A 76 -1.60 -8.31 -6.91
CA ALA A 76 -0.96 -8.26 -5.60
C ALA A 76 -1.98 -7.95 -4.49
N LEU A 77 -2.97 -7.10 -4.75
CA LEU A 77 -4.08 -6.82 -3.82
C LEU A 77 -4.98 -8.04 -3.56
N ILE A 78 -5.18 -8.91 -4.56
CA ILE A 78 -5.97 -10.15 -4.38
C ILE A 78 -5.25 -11.15 -3.46
N LYS A 79 -3.92 -11.03 -3.33
CA LYS A 79 -3.07 -11.93 -2.53
C LYS A 79 -2.85 -11.43 -1.10
N LEU A 80 -3.37 -10.25 -0.78
CA LEU A 80 -3.39 -9.68 0.57
C LEU A 80 -4.42 -10.39 1.46
#